data_AF-A0A9P7ACD4-F1
#
_entry.id   AF-A0A9P7ACD4-F1
#
_cell.length_a   1.000
_cell.length_b   1.000
_cell.length_c   1.000
_cell.angle_alpha   90.00
_cell.angle_beta   90.00
_cell.angle_gamma   90.00
#
_symmetry.space_group_name_H-M   'P 1'
#
loop_
_entity.id
_entity.type
_entity.pdbx_description
1 polymer ?
#
loop_
_entity_poly.entity_id
_entity_poly.type
_entity_poly.pdbx_seq_one_letter_code
_entity_poly.pdbx_strand_id
1 'polypeptide(L)'
;MDCPPSTCTVNTIFTITKADPSDLPTNLFPKSVYHLLGDGSLVAPPFFDDLSTTHLALIIMASLFTIFVRNTTLSVAFLWSGGVRKKSLLYTLFLSQLLAPISILSMLIAQFHPNFDCKIIMRIAVASAGISFSLLISGTLGVKAYRCLDNSRLVLVILVILRTAAMVFLALDLALLNGYRSLAGRCYRTSNSMSYTFIILLFVESLFVCLCFLYAVRKSLGSVQGRITVSLSLDDVTDSHLDTQQESRTQSLSYDPSIPMGGLSKSERVHDPENVPSRLPILPLATKSPLAGTSPIPRRPSSPAMSSISRMSQYMPRVTLFREVMRDELFYTTFITASTVVSVIMTIVGVNSVGPADHVAWIALDWAFISCLVMHSFGRVIRRHENEALLQQPSVWHRSLRTDHSTADILAEGRVRSPRPSFADDGLPPHPDPKGQPAYDKASLSDAEFAINPSSRTCFPCCNRRSA
;
A
#
# COMPACT_ATOMS: atom_id res chain seq x y z
N MET A 1 36.48 -40.31 19.03
CA MET A 1 35.40 -39.98 19.97
C MET A 1 34.12 -40.45 19.31
N ASP A 2 33.79 -41.72 19.55
CA ASP A 2 32.62 -42.36 18.99
C ASP A 2 31.42 -41.96 19.86
N CYS A 3 30.55 -41.09 19.33
CA CYS A 3 29.24 -40.89 19.94
C CYS A 3 28.45 -42.19 19.72
N PRO A 4 28.01 -42.90 20.78
CA PRO A 4 27.12 -44.02 20.60
C PRO A 4 25.85 -43.52 19.89
N PRO A 5 25.32 -44.27 18.91
CA PRO A 5 24.10 -43.88 18.22
C PRO A 5 22.98 -43.80 19.26
N SER A 6 22.56 -42.59 19.62
CA SER A 6 21.41 -42.37 20.49
C SER A 6 20.16 -42.86 19.75
N THR A 7 19.85 -44.13 19.94
CA THR A 7 18.67 -44.79 19.42
C THR A 7 17.48 -44.26 20.22
N CYS A 8 16.80 -43.24 19.70
CA CYS A 8 15.52 -42.82 20.23
C CYS A 8 14.45 -43.82 19.79
N THR A 9 14.17 -44.81 20.63
CA THR A 9 12.97 -45.64 20.49
C THR A 9 11.73 -44.80 20.76
N VAL A 10 11.05 -44.36 19.71
CA VAL A 10 9.74 -43.72 19.79
C VAL A 10 8.69 -44.82 19.89
N ASN A 11 8.33 -45.21 21.12
CA ASN A 11 7.21 -46.11 21.35
C ASN A 11 5.90 -45.35 21.11
N THR A 12 5.32 -45.51 19.93
CA THR A 12 4.01 -44.95 19.60
C THR A 12 2.95 -45.99 19.91
N ILE A 13 2.32 -45.91 21.09
CA ILE A 13 1.20 -46.79 21.45
C ILE A 13 -0.06 -46.22 20.80
N PHE A 14 -0.55 -46.86 19.75
CA PHE A 14 -1.84 -46.56 19.17
C PHE A 14 -2.92 -47.27 19.99
N THR A 15 -3.55 -46.54 20.91
CA THR A 15 -4.71 -47.05 21.66
C THR A 15 -5.92 -47.05 20.72
N ILE A 16 -6.18 -48.18 20.06
CA ILE A 16 -7.42 -48.37 19.32
C ILE A 16 -8.53 -48.51 20.38
N THR A 17 -9.28 -47.43 20.59
CA THR A 17 -10.48 -47.44 21.43
C THR A 17 -11.49 -48.40 20.82
N LYS A 18 -11.49 -49.63 21.35
CA LYS A 18 -12.54 -50.66 21.36
C LYS A 18 -13.70 -50.37 20.39
N ALA A 19 -13.47 -50.53 19.10
CA ALA A 19 -14.55 -50.78 18.16
C ALA A 19 -14.99 -52.24 18.39
N ASP A 20 -16.30 -52.47 18.50
CA ASP A 20 -16.83 -53.82 18.71
C ASP A 20 -16.33 -54.76 17.60
N PRO A 21 -15.59 -55.83 17.93
CA PRO A 21 -14.89 -56.66 16.96
C PRO A 21 -15.82 -57.47 16.03
N SER A 22 -17.12 -57.49 16.31
CA SER A 22 -18.13 -58.24 15.56
C SER A 22 -18.63 -57.55 14.29
N ASP A 23 -18.45 -56.23 14.15
CA ASP A 23 -19.08 -55.47 13.04
C ASP A 23 -18.08 -54.89 12.03
N LEU A 24 -16.77 -55.09 12.20
CA LEU A 24 -15.80 -54.60 11.24
C LEU A 24 -15.62 -55.59 10.08
N PRO A 25 -16.05 -55.27 8.84
CA PRO A 25 -15.81 -56.13 7.71
C PRO A 25 -14.30 -56.36 7.58
N THR A 26 -13.89 -57.63 7.62
CA THR A 26 -12.50 -58.09 7.63
C THR A 26 -11.68 -57.63 6.42
N ASN A 27 -12.34 -57.01 5.44
CA ASN A 27 -11.78 -56.48 4.21
C ASN A 27 -11.49 -54.97 4.26
N LEU A 28 -11.80 -54.27 5.37
CA LEU A 28 -11.71 -52.80 5.45
C LEU A 28 -10.38 -52.27 6.00
N PHE A 29 -9.48 -53.14 6.46
CA PHE A 29 -8.11 -52.74 6.74
C PHE A 29 -7.31 -52.92 5.45
N PRO A 30 -7.11 -51.85 4.64
CA PRO A 30 -6.17 -51.92 3.54
C PRO A 30 -4.85 -52.42 4.13
N LYS A 31 -4.32 -53.54 3.59
CA LYS A 31 -3.02 -54.08 3.99
C LYS A 31 -2.02 -52.92 3.94
N SER A 32 -1.63 -52.40 5.11
CA SER A 32 -0.70 -51.30 5.20
C SER A 32 0.64 -51.81 4.73
N VAL A 33 0.98 -51.53 3.48
CA VAL A 33 2.29 -51.85 2.92
C VAL A 33 3.27 -50.89 3.58
N TYR A 34 4.06 -51.40 4.51
CA TYR A 34 5.17 -50.64 5.07
C TYR A 34 6.28 -50.56 4.03
N HIS A 35 6.87 -49.38 3.87
CA HIS A 35 8.03 -49.21 3.02
C HIS A 35 9.28 -49.33 3.88
N LEU A 36 10.19 -50.21 3.50
CA LEU A 36 11.51 -50.33 4.12
C LEU A 36 12.37 -49.18 3.60
N LEU A 37 12.84 -48.32 4.50
CA LEU A 37 13.84 -47.30 4.18
C LEU A 37 15.23 -47.97 4.04
N GLY A 38 16.19 -47.28 3.41
CA GLY A 38 17.53 -47.83 3.15
C GLY A 38 18.34 -48.19 4.41
N ASP A 39 17.92 -47.72 5.59
CA ASP A 39 18.49 -48.06 6.90
C ASP A 39 17.82 -49.29 7.56
N GLY A 40 16.84 -49.91 6.90
CA GLY A 40 16.06 -51.04 7.42
C GLY A 40 14.86 -50.63 8.28
N SER A 41 14.59 -49.33 8.48
CA SER A 41 13.42 -48.85 9.20
C SER A 41 12.14 -49.04 8.38
N LEU A 42 11.06 -49.45 9.03
CA LEU A 42 9.74 -49.57 8.41
C LEU A 42 8.94 -48.30 8.65
N VAL A 43 8.58 -47.60 7.57
CA VAL A 43 7.79 -46.36 7.64
C VAL A 43 6.39 -46.61 7.11
N ALA A 44 5.39 -46.17 7.88
CA ALA A 44 3.99 -46.25 7.47
C ALA A 44 3.69 -45.21 6.37
N PRO A 45 2.92 -45.56 5.31
CA PRO A 45 2.51 -44.62 4.27
C PRO A 45 1.99 -43.26 4.75
N PRO A 46 1.10 -43.15 5.78
CA PRO A 46 0.61 -41.84 6.22
C PRO A 46 1.69 -40.91 6.76
N PHE A 47 2.84 -41.44 7.19
CA PHE A 47 3.97 -40.61 7.63
C PHE A 47 4.64 -39.92 6.44
N PHE A 48 4.74 -40.57 5.27
CA PHE A 48 5.29 -39.94 4.07
C PHE A 48 4.39 -38.80 3.57
N ASP A 49 3.07 -38.97 3.66
CA ASP A 49 2.12 -37.93 3.27
C ASP A 49 2.21 -36.72 4.20
N ASP A 50 2.30 -36.91 5.53
CA ASP A 50 2.47 -35.81 6.49
C ASP A 50 3.84 -35.12 6.32
N LEU A 51 4.90 -35.89 6.04
CA LEU A 51 6.24 -35.37 5.81
C LEU A 51 6.32 -34.54 4.52
N SER A 52 5.79 -35.06 3.41
CA SER A 52 5.71 -34.35 2.12
C SER A 52 4.91 -33.05 2.25
N THR A 53 3.76 -33.12 2.90
CA THR A 53 2.90 -31.95 3.15
C THR A 53 3.60 -30.91 4.03
N THR A 54 4.35 -31.36 5.04
CA THR A 54 5.12 -30.48 5.93
C THR A 54 6.28 -29.80 5.21
N HIS A 55 7.02 -30.53 4.36
CA HIS A 55 8.08 -29.94 3.55
C HIS A 55 7.54 -28.92 2.56
N LEU A 56 6.43 -29.22 1.88
CA LEU A 56 5.77 -28.27 0.98
C LEU A 56 5.31 -27.02 1.74
N ALA A 57 4.67 -27.20 2.90
CA ALA A 57 4.23 -26.09 3.75
C ALA A 57 5.40 -25.23 4.23
N LEU A 58 6.54 -25.83 4.57
CA LEU A 58 7.77 -25.12 4.94
C LEU A 58 8.31 -24.26 3.79
N ILE A 59 8.37 -24.81 2.58
CA ILE A 59 8.83 -24.08 1.40
C ILE A 59 7.90 -22.90 1.14
N ILE A 60 6.58 -23.11 1.20
CA ILE A 60 5.58 -22.05 1.04
C ILE A 60 5.77 -20.99 2.13
N MET A 61 5.80 -21.37 3.41
CA MET A 61 5.95 -20.42 4.51
C MET A 61 7.26 -19.63 4.45
N ALA A 62 8.37 -20.26 4.08
CA ALA A 62 9.65 -19.58 3.86
C ALA A 62 9.57 -18.59 2.70
N SER A 63 8.96 -18.98 1.57
CA SER A 63 8.77 -18.07 0.44
C SER A 63 7.91 -16.86 0.83
N LEU A 64 6.79 -17.08 1.53
CA LEU A 64 5.91 -16.03 2.03
C LEU A 64 6.64 -15.11 3.02
N PHE A 65 7.44 -15.68 3.93
CA PHE A 65 8.26 -14.91 4.85
C PHE A 65 9.18 -13.94 4.11
N THR A 66 9.90 -14.41 3.08
CA THR A 66 10.78 -13.53 2.29
C THR A 66 10.03 -12.40 1.59
N ILE A 67 8.84 -12.68 1.06
CA ILE A 67 7.97 -11.67 0.45
C ILE A 67 7.56 -10.62 1.49
N PHE A 68 7.12 -11.02 2.67
CA PHE A 68 6.70 -10.08 3.71
C PHE A 68 7.88 -9.31 4.32
N VAL A 69 9.06 -9.91 4.44
CA VAL A 69 10.28 -9.19 4.82
C VAL A 69 10.60 -8.11 3.78
N ARG A 70 10.56 -8.44 2.48
CA ARG A 70 10.74 -7.45 1.40
C ARG A 70 9.68 -6.34 1.46
N ASN A 71 8.42 -6.67 1.68
CA ASN A 71 7.35 -5.68 1.78
C ASN A 71 7.52 -4.78 3.01
N THR A 72 8.01 -5.34 4.12
CA THR A 72 8.32 -4.58 5.33
C THR A 72 9.49 -3.62 5.12
N THR A 73 10.59 -4.07 4.51
CA THR A 73 11.75 -3.19 4.24
C THR A 73 11.39 -2.05 3.29
N LEU A 74 10.60 -2.33 2.25
CA LEU A 74 10.07 -1.29 1.35
C LEU A 74 9.15 -0.31 2.10
N SER A 75 8.29 -0.80 2.99
CA SER A 75 7.43 0.06 3.81
C SER A 75 8.22 0.95 4.78
N VAL A 76 9.32 0.45 5.34
CA VAL A 76 10.24 1.25 6.17
C VAL A 76 10.94 2.32 5.33
N ALA A 77 11.43 1.96 4.15
CA ALA A 77 12.05 2.91 3.23
C ALA A 77 11.07 4.05 2.88
N PHE A 78 9.81 3.73 2.60
CA PHE A 78 8.76 4.72 2.38
C PHE A 78 8.52 5.64 3.59
N LEU A 79 8.61 5.11 4.81
CA LEU A 79 8.44 5.88 6.03
C LEU A 79 9.60 6.86 6.25
N TRP A 80 10.81 6.46 5.88
CA TRP A 80 12.03 7.27 6.00
C TRP A 80 12.15 8.32 4.90
N SER A 81 11.85 7.98 3.64
CA SER A 81 11.93 8.92 2.50
C SER A 81 10.84 9.98 2.52
N GLY A 82 9.72 9.73 3.22
CA GLY A 82 8.55 10.61 3.18
C GLY A 82 8.63 11.85 4.08
N GLY A 83 8.83 13.02 3.46
CA GLY A 83 8.46 14.34 4.02
C GLY A 83 6.95 14.62 4.05
N VAL A 84 6.12 13.59 3.95
CA VAL A 84 4.66 13.71 3.82
C VAL A 84 4.04 14.11 5.16
N ARG A 85 3.28 15.22 5.18
CA ARG A 85 2.62 15.73 6.41
C ARG A 85 1.67 14.74 7.08
N LYS A 86 1.07 13.81 6.33
CA LYS A 86 0.08 12.83 6.85
C LYS A 86 0.61 11.39 6.76
N LYS A 87 1.39 10.97 7.76
CA LYS A 87 2.03 9.64 7.80
C LYS A 87 1.13 8.50 8.31
N SER A 88 -0.07 8.79 8.84
CA SER A 88 -0.97 7.78 9.45
C SER A 88 -1.24 6.56 8.55
N LEU A 89 -1.46 6.80 7.26
CA LEU A 89 -1.75 5.70 6.33
C LEU A 89 -0.50 4.83 6.07
N LEU A 90 0.69 5.45 5.98
CA LEU A 90 1.95 4.72 5.85
C LEU A 90 2.27 3.92 7.12
N TYR A 91 1.98 4.45 8.31
CA TYR A 91 2.14 3.70 9.56
C TYR A 91 1.22 2.48 9.62
N THR A 92 -0.02 2.63 9.16
CA THR A 92 -0.99 1.52 9.11
C THR A 92 -0.51 0.43 8.15
N LEU A 93 -0.01 0.82 6.97
CA LEU A 93 0.60 -0.09 6.01
C LEU A 93 1.82 -0.80 6.62
N PHE A 94 2.77 -0.05 7.17
CA PHE A 94 3.98 -0.60 7.79
C PHE A 94 3.64 -1.59 8.91
N LEU A 95 2.71 -1.24 9.81
CA LEU A 95 2.29 -2.13 10.89
C LEU A 95 1.65 -3.41 10.35
N SER A 96 0.82 -3.32 9.31
CA SER A 96 0.24 -4.50 8.66
C SER A 96 1.32 -5.41 8.07
N GLN A 97 2.34 -4.84 7.42
CA GLN A 97 3.43 -5.63 6.84
C GLN A 97 4.35 -6.23 7.90
N LEU A 98 4.58 -5.54 9.03
CA LEU A 98 5.42 -6.00 10.13
C LEU A 98 4.80 -7.16 10.92
N LEU A 99 3.48 -7.16 11.09
CA LEU A 99 2.77 -8.26 11.78
C LEU A 99 2.80 -9.55 10.97
N ALA A 100 2.97 -9.47 9.66
CA ALA A 100 2.98 -10.63 8.78
C ALA A 100 4.15 -11.61 9.01
N PRO A 101 5.42 -11.18 8.99
CA PRO A 101 6.54 -12.04 9.29
C PRO A 101 6.52 -12.54 10.74
N ILE A 102 5.94 -11.79 11.70
CA ILE A 102 5.77 -12.26 13.09
C ILE A 102 4.87 -13.49 13.13
N SER A 103 3.78 -13.48 12.37
CA SER A 103 2.87 -14.64 12.25
C SER A 103 3.60 -15.87 11.70
N ILE A 104 4.29 -15.69 10.57
CA ILE A 104 4.98 -16.78 9.87
C ILE A 104 6.15 -17.30 10.70
N LEU A 105 6.93 -16.41 11.33
CA LEU A 105 8.04 -16.77 12.19
C LEU A 105 7.57 -17.58 13.40
N SER A 106 6.44 -17.22 14.01
CA SER A 106 5.84 -17.99 15.10
C SER A 106 5.54 -19.42 14.66
N MET A 107 4.97 -19.61 13.47
CA MET A 107 4.69 -20.93 12.90
C MET A 107 5.97 -21.71 12.57
N LEU A 108 7.03 -21.05 12.09
CA LEU A 108 8.33 -21.68 11.84
C LEU A 108 8.97 -22.17 13.15
N ILE A 109 8.97 -21.33 14.21
CA ILE A 109 9.49 -21.70 15.53
C ILE A 109 8.80 -22.96 16.07
N ALA A 110 7.50 -23.10 15.83
CA ALA A 110 6.71 -24.27 16.24
C ALA A 110 7.27 -25.60 15.72
N GLN A 111 7.84 -25.58 14.51
CA GLN A 111 8.32 -26.78 13.84
C GLN A 111 9.70 -27.21 14.34
N PHE A 112 10.58 -26.25 14.65
CA PHE A 112 11.93 -26.54 15.11
C PHE A 112 12.02 -26.80 16.62
N HIS A 113 11.04 -26.35 17.40
CA HIS A 113 11.10 -26.39 18.86
C HIS A 113 9.88 -27.10 19.46
N PRO A 114 9.99 -28.42 19.75
CA PRO A 114 8.89 -29.20 20.31
C PRO A 114 8.52 -28.80 21.75
N ASN A 115 9.35 -28.00 22.43
CA ASN A 115 9.07 -27.61 23.81
C ASN A 115 8.03 -26.49 23.93
N PHE A 116 7.70 -25.80 22.84
CA PHE A 116 6.69 -24.75 22.89
C PHE A 116 5.27 -25.31 22.79
N ASP A 117 4.37 -24.74 23.59
CA ASP A 117 2.95 -25.02 23.55
C ASP A 117 2.34 -24.54 22.21
N CYS A 118 1.81 -25.48 21.43
CA CYS A 118 1.13 -25.20 20.17
C CYS A 118 -0.01 -24.18 20.33
N LYS A 119 -0.68 -24.15 21.49
CA LYS A 119 -1.77 -23.22 21.75
C LYS A 119 -1.30 -21.77 21.76
N ILE A 120 -0.16 -21.48 22.39
CA ILE A 120 0.40 -20.13 22.47
C ILE A 120 0.86 -19.69 21.08
N ILE A 121 1.62 -20.55 20.39
CA ILE A 121 2.13 -20.22 19.05
C ILE A 121 1.00 -19.95 18.07
N MET A 122 -0.02 -20.82 18.02
CA MET A 122 -1.16 -20.64 17.13
C MET A 122 -1.94 -19.36 17.48
N ARG A 123 -2.09 -19.00 18.75
CA ARG A 123 -2.72 -17.73 19.15
C ARG A 123 -1.95 -16.52 18.62
N ILE A 124 -0.62 -16.52 18.77
CA ILE A 124 0.22 -15.42 18.26
C ILE A 124 0.12 -15.36 16.75
N ALA A 125 0.25 -16.49 16.06
CA ALA A 125 0.19 -16.56 14.60
C ALA A 125 -1.16 -16.08 14.04
N VAL A 126 -2.27 -16.59 14.58
CA VAL A 126 -3.62 -16.24 14.14
C VAL A 126 -3.95 -14.78 14.48
N ALA A 127 -3.60 -14.31 15.69
CA ALA A 127 -3.83 -12.92 16.08
C ALA A 127 -3.06 -11.93 15.18
N SER A 128 -1.77 -12.17 14.98
CA SER A 128 -0.93 -11.30 14.14
C SER A 128 -1.36 -11.31 12.68
N ALA A 129 -1.70 -12.47 12.10
CA ALA A 129 -2.24 -12.57 10.75
C ALA A 129 -3.60 -11.86 10.63
N GLY A 130 -4.53 -12.11 11.54
CA GLY A 130 -5.87 -11.51 11.52
C GLY A 130 -5.84 -9.99 11.71
N ILE A 131 -4.97 -9.48 12.59
CA ILE A 131 -4.77 -8.03 12.76
C ILE A 131 -4.10 -7.42 11.52
N SER A 132 -3.07 -8.08 10.97
CA SER A 132 -2.39 -7.63 9.75
C SER A 132 -3.37 -7.48 8.58
N PHE A 133 -4.10 -8.55 8.27
CA PHE A 133 -5.11 -8.57 7.22
C PHE A 133 -6.17 -7.50 7.45
N SER A 134 -6.59 -7.38 8.71
CA SER A 134 -7.49 -6.34 9.21
C SER A 134 -7.07 -4.91 8.84
N LEU A 135 -5.87 -4.54 9.25
CA LEU A 135 -5.28 -3.23 8.99
C LEU A 135 -5.08 -2.97 7.49
N LEU A 136 -4.77 -4.03 6.74
CA LEU A 136 -4.56 -3.93 5.31
C LEU A 136 -5.87 -3.60 4.58
N ILE A 137 -6.91 -4.41 4.74
CA ILE A 137 -8.19 -4.21 4.04
C ILE A 137 -8.92 -2.98 4.57
N SER A 138 -9.28 -2.97 5.85
CA SER A 138 -10.09 -1.90 6.45
C SER A 138 -9.32 -0.59 6.52
N GLY A 139 -8.05 -0.66 6.90
CA GLY A 139 -7.21 0.51 7.09
C GLY A 139 -6.77 1.13 5.78
N THR A 140 -6.06 0.39 4.93
CA THR A 140 -5.47 0.99 3.71
C THR A 140 -6.47 1.16 2.57
N LEU A 141 -7.31 0.15 2.29
CA LEU A 141 -8.30 0.22 1.21
C LEU A 141 -9.57 0.94 1.66
N GLY A 142 -10.04 0.67 2.89
CA GLY A 142 -11.24 1.32 3.44
C GLY A 142 -11.10 2.84 3.56
N VAL A 143 -9.97 3.36 4.04
CA VAL A 143 -9.72 4.82 4.09
C VAL A 143 -9.68 5.44 2.69
N LYS A 144 -9.17 4.73 1.68
CA LYS A 144 -9.22 5.17 0.29
C LYS A 144 -10.67 5.23 -0.22
N ALA A 145 -11.46 4.18 0.02
CA ALA A 145 -12.88 4.15 -0.38
C ALA A 145 -13.68 5.29 0.25
N TYR A 146 -13.47 5.56 1.54
CA TYR A 146 -14.09 6.68 2.25
C TYR A 146 -13.77 8.04 1.58
N ARG A 147 -12.51 8.27 1.20
CA ARG A 147 -12.11 9.51 0.51
C ARG A 147 -12.67 9.60 -0.91
N CYS A 148 -12.75 8.47 -1.63
CA CYS A 148 -13.32 8.43 -2.98
C CYS A 148 -14.83 8.75 -3.01
N LEU A 149 -15.54 8.48 -1.91
CA LEU A 149 -16.97 8.76 -1.77
C LEU A 149 -17.25 10.07 -1.02
N ASP A 150 -16.39 11.06 -1.24
CA ASP A 150 -16.55 12.42 -0.74
C ASP A 150 -16.76 12.49 0.78
N ASN A 151 -15.96 11.70 1.52
CA ASN A 151 -16.01 11.64 2.99
C ASN A 151 -17.38 11.24 3.55
N SER A 152 -18.11 10.37 2.85
CA SER A 152 -19.37 9.82 3.34
C SER A 152 -19.20 9.13 4.69
N ARG A 153 -19.75 9.72 5.76
CA ARG A 153 -19.70 9.18 7.13
C ARG A 153 -20.31 7.78 7.22
N LEU A 154 -21.30 7.49 6.38
CA LEU A 154 -21.97 6.19 6.33
C LEU A 154 -20.98 5.06 5.99
N VAL A 155 -20.11 5.28 5.00
CA VAL A 155 -19.10 4.28 4.58
C VAL A 155 -18.16 3.98 5.74
N LEU A 156 -17.71 5.01 6.47
CA LEU A 156 -16.86 4.85 7.63
C LEU A 156 -17.57 4.09 8.75
N VAL A 157 -18.83 4.41 9.06
CA VAL A 157 -19.62 3.72 10.09
C VAL A 157 -19.77 2.23 9.76
N ILE A 158 -20.10 1.89 8.51
CA ILE A 158 -20.22 0.48 8.08
C ILE A 158 -18.88 -0.25 8.21
N LEU A 159 -17.77 0.35 7.74
CA LEU A 159 -16.44 -0.24 7.87
C LEU A 159 -16.06 -0.47 9.35
N VAL A 160 -16.36 0.49 10.23
CA VAL A 160 -16.08 0.34 11.67
C VAL A 160 -16.91 -0.79 12.26
N ILE A 161 -18.21 -0.90 11.93
CA ILE A 161 -19.09 -1.98 12.43
C ILE A 161 -18.62 -3.36 11.95
N LEU A 162 -18.32 -3.50 10.65
CA LEU A 162 -17.81 -4.77 10.10
C LEU A 162 -16.47 -5.13 10.73
N ARG A 163 -15.59 -4.14 10.92
CA ARG A 163 -14.29 -4.35 11.56
C ARG A 163 -14.40 -4.76 13.02
N THR A 164 -15.24 -4.09 13.81
CA THR A 164 -15.42 -4.43 15.23
C THR A 164 -16.03 -5.82 15.37
N ALA A 165 -17.02 -6.16 14.54
CA ALA A 165 -17.58 -7.51 14.49
C ALA A 165 -16.49 -8.54 14.17
N ALA A 166 -15.70 -8.34 13.11
CA ALA A 166 -14.62 -9.24 12.74
C ALA A 166 -13.57 -9.41 13.86
N MET A 167 -13.23 -8.33 14.57
CA MET A 167 -12.30 -8.38 15.71
C MET A 167 -12.88 -9.12 16.92
N VAL A 168 -14.17 -8.99 17.20
CA VAL A 168 -14.85 -9.75 18.25
C VAL A 168 -14.83 -11.24 17.91
N PHE A 169 -15.16 -11.62 16.68
CA PHE A 169 -15.09 -13.02 16.25
C PHE A 169 -13.66 -13.55 16.28
N LEU A 170 -12.66 -12.77 15.86
CA LEU A 170 -11.25 -13.15 15.97
C LEU A 170 -10.83 -13.36 17.45
N ALA A 171 -11.27 -12.49 18.37
CA ALA A 171 -10.95 -12.63 19.79
C ALA A 171 -11.60 -13.88 20.41
N LEU A 172 -12.86 -14.15 20.08
CA LEU A 172 -13.56 -15.36 20.51
C LEU A 172 -12.90 -16.63 19.92
N ASP A 173 -12.53 -16.57 18.64
CA ASP A 173 -11.81 -17.63 17.95
C ASP A 173 -10.48 -17.95 18.65
N LEU A 174 -9.70 -16.93 19.02
CA LEU A 174 -8.44 -17.07 19.78
C LEU A 174 -8.64 -17.63 21.19
N ALA A 175 -9.74 -17.26 21.87
CA ALA A 175 -10.06 -17.76 23.19
C ALA A 175 -10.36 -19.27 23.17
N LEU A 176 -11.12 -19.71 22.17
CA LEU A 176 -11.53 -21.10 21.96
C LEU A 176 -10.50 -21.95 21.20
N LEU A 177 -9.42 -21.34 20.70
CA LEU A 177 -8.40 -22.03 19.93
C LEU A 177 -7.69 -23.10 20.77
N ASN A 178 -7.82 -24.35 20.32
CA ASN A 178 -7.06 -25.49 20.81
C ASN A 178 -6.23 -26.06 19.66
N GLY A 179 -4.94 -26.24 19.91
CA GLY A 179 -4.00 -26.81 18.96
C GLY A 179 -3.44 -28.14 19.45
N TYR A 180 -3.15 -29.04 18.53
CA TYR A 180 -2.40 -30.27 18.79
C TYR A 180 -1.17 -30.31 17.88
N ARG A 181 -0.16 -31.08 18.28
CA ARG A 181 1.05 -31.27 17.47
C ARG A 181 0.94 -32.57 16.69
N SER A 182 1.19 -32.53 15.38
CA SER A 182 1.35 -33.74 14.55
C SER A 182 2.71 -34.39 14.77
N LEU A 183 2.84 -35.62 14.30
CA LEU A 183 4.08 -36.40 14.29
C LEU A 183 5.20 -35.67 13.54
N ALA A 184 4.90 -34.96 12.45
CA ALA A 184 5.86 -34.10 11.75
C ALA A 184 6.23 -32.80 12.52
N GLY A 185 5.75 -32.60 13.75
CA GLY A 185 6.07 -31.45 14.60
C GLY A 185 5.22 -30.20 14.34
N ARG A 186 4.36 -30.21 13.31
CA ARG A 186 3.48 -29.09 12.96
C ARG A 186 2.32 -28.96 13.96
N CYS A 187 1.98 -27.72 14.32
CA CYS A 187 0.79 -27.45 15.12
C CYS A 187 -0.45 -27.33 14.22
N TYR A 188 -1.46 -28.15 14.49
CA TYR A 188 -2.75 -28.15 13.82
C TYR A 188 -3.84 -27.61 14.75
N ARG A 189 -4.88 -27.06 14.14
CA ARG A 189 -6.06 -26.54 14.82
C ARG A 189 -7.14 -27.63 14.88
N THR A 190 -7.76 -27.82 16.05
CA THR A 190 -8.77 -28.88 16.26
C THR A 190 -10.19 -28.53 15.79
N SER A 191 -10.57 -27.24 15.77
CA SER A 191 -11.95 -26.82 15.47
C SER A 191 -12.00 -25.59 14.58
N ASN A 192 -12.76 -25.68 13.48
CA ASN A 192 -12.80 -24.64 12.43
C ASN A 192 -14.08 -23.80 12.42
N SER A 193 -15.07 -24.08 13.27
CA SER A 193 -16.42 -23.49 13.13
C SER A 193 -16.44 -21.96 13.18
N MET A 194 -15.70 -21.34 14.11
CA MET A 194 -15.66 -19.88 14.27
C MET A 194 -14.81 -19.17 13.20
N SER A 195 -13.83 -19.85 12.61
CA SER A 195 -12.98 -19.29 11.57
C SER A 195 -13.75 -19.00 10.29
N TYR A 196 -14.75 -19.83 9.96
CA TYR A 196 -15.63 -19.58 8.81
C TYR A 196 -16.39 -18.26 8.95
N THR A 197 -16.95 -17.98 10.13
CA THR A 197 -17.66 -16.72 10.38
C THR A 197 -16.75 -15.50 10.20
N PHE A 198 -15.51 -15.59 10.69
CA PHE A 198 -14.51 -14.54 10.47
C PHE A 198 -14.18 -14.36 8.98
N ILE A 199 -13.97 -15.45 8.23
CA ILE A 199 -13.72 -15.40 6.77
C ILE A 199 -14.91 -14.80 6.02
N ILE A 200 -16.14 -15.15 6.38
CA ILE A 200 -17.36 -14.58 5.78
C ILE A 200 -17.46 -13.08 6.07
N LEU A 201 -17.14 -12.63 7.28
CA LEU A 201 -17.12 -11.19 7.59
C LEU A 201 -16.06 -10.45 6.78
N LEU A 202 -14.87 -11.02 6.62
CA LEU A 202 -13.82 -10.47 5.76
C LEU A 202 -14.25 -10.41 4.30
N PHE A 203 -14.98 -11.41 3.82
CA PHE A 203 -15.56 -11.43 2.47
C PHE A 203 -16.58 -10.29 2.31
N VAL A 204 -17.53 -10.15 3.23
CA VAL A 204 -18.55 -9.10 3.22
C VAL A 204 -17.90 -7.72 3.25
N GLU A 205 -16.87 -7.53 4.07
CA GLU A 205 -16.10 -6.29 4.13
C GLU A 205 -15.40 -5.99 2.80
N SER A 206 -14.71 -6.97 2.22
CA SER A 206 -14.01 -6.83 0.94
C SER A 206 -14.98 -6.52 -0.20
N LEU A 207 -16.14 -7.20 -0.23
CA LEU A 207 -17.21 -6.96 -1.19
C LEU A 207 -17.78 -5.55 -1.03
N PHE A 208 -18.03 -5.09 0.20
CA PHE A 208 -18.50 -3.74 0.47
C PHE A 208 -17.52 -2.67 -0.01
N VAL A 209 -16.23 -2.83 0.27
CA VAL A 209 -15.18 -1.94 -0.23
C VAL A 209 -15.12 -1.96 -1.76
N CYS A 210 -15.22 -3.13 -2.38
CA CYS A 210 -15.26 -3.26 -3.85
C CYS A 210 -16.47 -2.54 -4.46
N LEU A 211 -17.66 -2.72 -3.90
CA LEU A 211 -18.88 -2.04 -4.33
C LEU A 211 -18.78 -0.52 -4.17
N CYS A 212 -18.12 -0.04 -3.12
CA CYS A 212 -17.85 1.39 -2.94
C CYS A 212 -16.98 1.97 -4.07
N PHE A 213 -15.92 1.26 -4.47
CA PHE A 213 -15.08 1.69 -5.61
C PHE A 213 -15.83 1.60 -6.94
N LEU A 214 -16.57 0.51 -7.20
CA LEU A 214 -17.40 0.38 -8.40
C LEU A 214 -18.45 1.49 -8.48
N TYR A 215 -19.07 1.84 -7.36
CA TYR A 215 -19.99 2.97 -7.29
C TYR A 215 -19.29 4.30 -7.58
N ALA A 216 -18.10 4.53 -7.02
CA ALA A 216 -17.30 5.73 -7.32
C ALA A 216 -16.91 5.81 -8.82
N VAL A 217 -16.54 4.69 -9.45
CA VAL A 217 -16.26 4.60 -10.89
C VAL A 217 -17.51 4.90 -11.71
N ARG A 218 -18.67 4.30 -11.37
CA ARG A 218 -19.93 4.57 -12.07
C ARG A 218 -20.36 6.03 -11.94
N LYS A 219 -20.23 6.61 -10.74
CA LYS A 219 -20.53 8.02 -10.48
C LYS A 219 -19.61 8.94 -11.30
N SER A 220 -18.32 8.59 -11.44
CA SER A 220 -17.39 9.39 -12.24
C SER A 220 -17.66 9.31 -13.75
N LEU A 221 -18.19 8.17 -14.24
CA LEU A 221 -18.65 8.01 -15.62
C LEU A 221 -19.91 8.83 -15.93
N GLY A 222 -20.91 8.79 -15.04
CA GLY A 222 -22.19 9.51 -15.24
C GLY A 222 -22.03 11.04 -15.30
N SER A 223 -21.01 11.59 -14.65
CA SER A 223 -20.73 13.02 -14.67
C SER A 223 -20.15 13.53 -16.02
N VAL A 224 -19.71 12.65 -16.92
CA VAL A 224 -19.07 13.04 -18.19
C VAL A 224 -20.10 13.31 -19.31
N GLN A 225 -21.33 12.80 -19.15
CA GLN A 225 -22.35 12.89 -20.20
C GLN A 225 -23.16 14.20 -20.17
N GLY A 226 -22.95 15.03 -19.14
CA GLY A 226 -23.35 16.43 -19.15
C GLY A 226 -22.26 17.27 -19.80
N ARG A 227 -22.52 17.76 -21.02
CA ARG A 227 -21.82 18.82 -21.76
C ARG A 227 -20.73 19.50 -20.90
N ILE A 228 -19.47 19.11 -21.11
CA ILE A 228 -18.33 19.83 -20.54
C ILE A 228 -18.19 21.15 -21.32
N THR A 229 -19.16 22.07 -21.17
CA THR A 229 -18.88 23.47 -21.39
C THR A 229 -18.04 23.87 -20.20
N VAL A 230 -16.72 23.92 -20.41
CA VAL A 230 -15.80 24.59 -19.50
C VAL A 230 -16.14 26.08 -19.54
N SER A 231 -17.24 26.45 -18.90
CA SER A 231 -17.48 27.83 -18.52
C SER A 231 -16.46 28.10 -17.42
N LEU A 232 -15.30 28.60 -17.83
CA LEU A 232 -14.41 29.37 -16.98
C LEU A 232 -15.27 30.46 -16.35
N SER A 233 -15.74 30.21 -15.12
CA SER A 233 -16.30 31.23 -14.25
C SER A 233 -15.18 32.20 -13.94
N LEU A 234 -14.98 33.17 -14.84
CA LEU A 234 -14.02 34.26 -14.75
C LEU A 234 -14.69 35.56 -14.32
N ASP A 235 -15.87 35.48 -13.69
CA ASP A 235 -16.67 36.66 -13.34
C ASP A 235 -16.67 37.01 -11.85
N ASP A 236 -15.80 36.41 -11.02
CA ASP A 236 -15.79 36.69 -9.56
C ASP A 236 -14.50 37.38 -9.05
N VAL A 237 -13.70 37.95 -9.95
CA VAL A 237 -12.55 38.81 -9.58
C VAL A 237 -12.62 40.14 -10.33
N THR A 238 -13.79 40.78 -10.28
CA THR A 238 -13.92 42.21 -10.56
C THR A 238 -15.01 42.72 -9.63
N ASP A 239 -14.65 43.08 -8.39
CA ASP A 239 -15.22 44.22 -7.64
C ASP A 239 -14.92 44.27 -6.13
N SER A 240 -14.20 43.32 -5.53
CA SER A 240 -13.92 43.39 -4.08
C SER A 240 -12.73 44.29 -3.66
N HIS A 241 -12.21 45.15 -4.54
CA HIS A 241 -10.98 45.95 -4.26
C HIS A 241 -11.18 47.47 -4.32
N LEU A 242 -12.39 47.97 -4.01
CA LEU A 242 -12.63 49.42 -3.88
C LEU A 242 -13.08 49.94 -2.51
N ASP A 243 -13.18 49.11 -1.45
CA ASP A 243 -13.63 49.59 -0.13
C ASP A 243 -12.71 49.28 1.06
N THR A 244 -11.41 49.07 0.85
CA THR A 244 -10.46 49.00 1.98
C THR A 244 -9.22 49.84 1.72
N GLN A 245 -9.46 51.12 1.43
CA GLN A 245 -8.40 52.13 1.45
C GLN A 245 -8.90 53.45 2.07
N GLN A 246 -9.56 53.40 3.23
CA GLN A 246 -9.84 54.63 3.99
C GLN A 246 -9.91 54.43 5.51
N GLU A 247 -8.99 53.65 6.12
CA GLU A 247 -8.81 53.71 7.57
C GLU A 247 -7.42 53.25 8.02
N SER A 248 -6.38 53.97 7.62
CA SER A 248 -5.03 53.82 8.20
C SER A 248 -4.23 55.11 8.02
N ARG A 249 -4.80 56.22 8.49
CA ARG A 249 -4.04 57.43 8.79
C ARG A 249 -4.16 57.62 10.29
N THR A 250 -3.00 57.75 10.95
CA THR A 250 -2.78 58.06 12.37
C THR A 250 -2.59 56.85 13.28
N GLN A 251 -1.35 56.37 13.40
CA GLN A 251 -0.65 56.32 14.69
C GLN A 251 0.81 55.87 14.48
N SER A 252 1.68 56.86 14.31
CA SER A 252 3.10 56.74 14.60
C SER A 252 3.27 56.81 16.12
N LEU A 253 3.60 55.70 16.77
CA LEU A 253 4.12 55.74 18.13
C LEU A 253 5.49 55.07 18.19
N SER A 254 6.47 55.96 18.40
CA SER A 254 7.81 55.80 18.97
C SER A 254 8.11 54.44 19.61
N TYR A 255 9.16 53.79 19.12
CA TYR A 255 9.85 52.70 19.80
C TYR A 255 11.09 53.26 20.49
N ASP A 256 11.16 53.14 21.81
CA ASP A 256 12.30 53.52 22.64
C ASP A 256 12.85 52.25 23.34
N PRO A 257 14.14 51.88 23.16
CA PRO A 257 14.71 50.71 23.81
C PRO A 257 15.63 51.10 24.97
N SER A 258 15.27 50.74 26.21
CA SER A 258 16.27 50.59 27.28
C SER A 258 15.82 49.77 28.51
N ILE A 259 16.47 48.60 28.70
CA ILE A 259 17.10 48.09 29.94
C ILE A 259 16.16 47.59 31.11
N PRO A 260 16.54 46.65 32.03
CA PRO A 260 17.11 45.30 31.94
C PRO A 260 16.35 44.24 32.82
N MET A 261 16.96 43.04 32.94
CA MET A 261 16.63 41.88 33.79
C MET A 261 16.13 42.13 35.23
N GLY A 262 15.27 41.23 35.70
CA GLY A 262 15.23 40.82 37.10
C GLY A 262 14.00 39.99 37.51
N GLY A 263 14.25 38.84 38.15
CA GLY A 263 13.38 38.36 39.23
C GLY A 263 12.53 37.10 38.99
N LEU A 264 12.95 36.01 39.65
CA LEU A 264 12.07 34.90 40.08
C LEU A 264 10.79 35.43 40.74
N SER A 265 9.65 34.78 40.49
CA SER A 265 8.74 34.43 41.58
C SER A 265 7.82 33.28 41.23
N LYS A 266 7.82 32.30 42.12
CA LYS A 266 6.92 31.15 42.24
C LYS A 266 5.59 31.68 42.79
N SER A 267 4.47 31.41 42.12
CA SER A 267 3.16 31.56 42.78
C SER A 267 2.14 30.56 42.25
N GLU A 268 1.83 29.66 43.16
CA GLU A 268 0.72 28.73 43.19
C GLU A 268 -0.58 29.50 43.47
N ARG A 269 -1.63 29.27 42.68
CA ARG A 269 -3.01 29.33 43.18
C ARG A 269 -4.04 28.70 42.25
N VAL A 270 -4.79 27.83 42.90
CA VAL A 270 -6.12 27.30 42.61
C VAL A 270 -7.14 28.44 42.46
N HIS A 271 -8.01 28.38 41.43
CA HIS A 271 -9.47 28.53 41.58
C HIS A 271 -10.25 28.21 40.29
N ASP A 272 -11.21 27.31 40.47
CA ASP A 272 -12.55 27.05 39.90
C ASP A 272 -13.13 27.71 38.62
N PRO A 273 -14.19 27.07 38.05
CA PRO A 273 -14.75 27.34 36.73
C PRO A 273 -15.99 28.24 36.76
N GLU A 274 -16.24 28.99 35.68
CA GLU A 274 -17.54 29.64 35.48
C GLU A 274 -17.98 29.72 34.01
N ASN A 275 -19.20 29.23 33.80
CA ASN A 275 -20.33 29.83 33.09
C ASN A 275 -20.41 29.99 31.55
N VAL A 276 -21.54 29.46 31.08
CA VAL A 276 -22.36 29.60 29.85
C VAL A 276 -23.19 30.92 29.95
N PRO A 277 -24.07 31.36 29.01
CA PRO A 277 -24.14 31.47 27.53
C PRO A 277 -24.36 32.95 27.03
N SER A 278 -24.29 33.22 25.71
CA SER A 278 -24.92 34.40 25.05
C SER A 278 -24.98 34.20 23.52
N ARG A 279 -26.15 34.02 22.90
CA ARG A 279 -27.12 34.99 22.32
C ARG A 279 -26.92 35.28 20.80
N LEU A 280 -28.00 35.03 20.06
CA LEU A 280 -28.34 35.48 18.70
C LEU A 280 -28.43 37.02 18.60
N PRO A 281 -28.40 37.56 17.37
CA PRO A 281 -29.33 38.63 17.02
C PRO A 281 -30.09 38.41 15.71
N ILE A 282 -31.35 38.83 15.74
CA ILE A 282 -32.34 38.95 14.66
C ILE A 282 -32.25 40.36 14.04
N LEU A 283 -32.58 40.42 12.74
CA LEU A 283 -32.82 41.57 11.82
C LEU A 283 -33.56 42.80 12.43
N PRO A 284 -33.48 44.01 11.82
CA PRO A 284 -34.52 44.37 10.83
C PRO A 284 -34.16 45.36 9.69
N LEU A 285 -35.08 45.29 8.73
CA LEU A 285 -35.43 46.08 7.54
C LEU A 285 -35.68 47.60 7.79
N ALA A 286 -35.17 48.48 6.92
CA ALA A 286 -35.68 49.84 6.65
C ALA A 286 -35.15 50.35 5.29
N THR A 287 -35.95 50.57 4.24
CA THR A 287 -36.77 51.76 3.90
C THR A 287 -36.04 52.81 3.04
N LYS A 288 -36.48 52.87 1.77
CA LYS A 288 -36.51 53.95 0.76
C LYS A 288 -35.98 55.35 1.13
N SER A 289 -35.22 55.97 0.22
CA SER A 289 -35.73 57.07 -0.64
C SER A 289 -34.74 57.50 -1.74
N PRO A 290 -35.24 58.13 -2.84
CA PRO A 290 -34.47 58.51 -4.02
C PRO A 290 -34.02 59.99 -3.95
N LEU A 291 -32.87 60.33 -4.51
CA LEU A 291 -32.63 61.72 -4.91
C LEU A 291 -31.76 61.80 -6.16
N ALA A 292 -32.23 62.66 -7.07
CA ALA A 292 -31.68 62.97 -8.37
C ALA A 292 -30.35 63.74 -8.27
N GLY A 293 -29.47 63.52 -9.26
CA GLY A 293 -28.22 64.24 -9.41
C GLY A 293 -27.67 64.09 -10.82
N THR A 294 -28.11 65.00 -11.69
CA THR A 294 -27.73 65.14 -13.10
C THR A 294 -26.28 65.59 -13.27
N SER A 295 -25.46 64.89 -14.06
CA SER A 295 -24.39 65.51 -14.87
C SER A 295 -23.81 64.52 -15.91
N PRO A 296 -23.81 64.85 -17.22
CA PRO A 296 -23.17 64.05 -18.25
C PRO A 296 -21.77 64.60 -18.59
N ILE A 297 -20.73 63.76 -18.47
CA ILE A 297 -19.42 64.01 -19.10
C ILE A 297 -19.12 62.83 -20.04
N PRO A 298 -18.99 63.05 -21.36
CA PRO A 298 -18.66 61.99 -22.29
C PRO A 298 -17.15 61.73 -22.25
N ARG A 299 -16.73 60.63 -21.61
CA ARG A 299 -15.36 60.11 -21.74
C ARG A 299 -15.29 59.06 -22.83
N ARG A 300 -14.49 59.41 -23.84
CA ARG A 300 -13.94 58.59 -24.93
C ARG A 300 -13.69 57.11 -24.55
N PRO A 301 -14.10 56.15 -25.40
CA PRO A 301 -13.66 54.77 -25.30
C PRO A 301 -12.27 54.63 -25.92
N SER A 302 -11.25 54.43 -25.09
CA SER A 302 -9.93 53.99 -25.55
C SER A 302 -9.65 52.59 -25.02
N SER A 303 -9.78 51.63 -25.94
CA SER A 303 -8.97 50.42 -26.06
C SER A 303 -9.09 49.35 -24.96
N PRO A 304 -9.71 48.19 -25.25
CA PRO A 304 -9.56 47.00 -24.42
C PRO A 304 -8.19 46.36 -24.72
N ALA A 305 -7.21 46.58 -23.83
CA ALA A 305 -5.94 45.87 -23.89
C ALA A 305 -6.14 44.42 -23.41
N MET A 306 -6.36 43.50 -24.35
CA MET A 306 -6.15 42.07 -24.15
C MET A 306 -4.66 41.80 -23.88
N SER A 307 -4.27 41.36 -22.67
CA SER A 307 -2.98 40.67 -22.51
C SER A 307 -2.86 39.71 -21.31
N SER A 308 -3.80 39.69 -20.36
CA SER A 308 -3.67 38.82 -19.16
C SER A 308 -4.09 37.35 -19.37
N ILE A 309 -4.74 37.02 -20.50
CA ILE A 309 -5.24 35.66 -20.79
C ILE A 309 -4.13 34.66 -21.18
N SER A 310 -2.94 35.14 -21.59
CA SER A 310 -1.85 34.27 -22.03
C SER A 310 -1.24 33.42 -20.89
N ARG A 311 -1.17 33.94 -19.66
CA ARG A 311 -0.55 33.22 -18.53
C ARG A 311 -1.43 32.11 -17.94
N MET A 312 -2.74 32.17 -18.12
CA MET A 312 -3.65 31.20 -17.50
C MET A 312 -3.83 29.92 -18.35
N SER A 313 -3.55 29.99 -19.66
CA SER A 313 -3.55 28.83 -20.56
C SER A 313 -2.51 27.76 -20.20
N GLN A 314 -1.45 28.12 -19.47
CA GLN A 314 -0.42 27.18 -19.03
C GLN A 314 -0.83 26.30 -17.84
N TYR A 315 -1.90 26.65 -17.11
CA TYR A 315 -2.37 25.88 -15.95
C TYR A 315 -3.52 24.91 -16.27
N MET A 316 -4.23 25.10 -17.38
CA MET A 316 -5.36 24.26 -17.79
C MET A 316 -5.04 22.82 -18.26
N PRO A 317 -3.88 22.47 -18.86
CA PRO A 317 -3.59 21.09 -19.25
C PRO A 317 -3.48 20.13 -18.05
N ARG A 318 -3.30 20.66 -16.83
CA ARG A 318 -3.09 19.85 -15.62
C ARG A 318 -4.36 19.18 -15.11
N VAL A 319 -5.53 19.75 -15.36
CA VAL A 319 -6.79 19.22 -14.78
C VAL A 319 -7.26 17.98 -15.55
N THR A 320 -7.11 17.96 -16.87
CA THR A 320 -7.46 16.79 -17.71
C THR A 320 -6.51 15.62 -17.45
N LEU A 321 -5.20 15.89 -17.37
CA LEU A 321 -4.20 14.89 -17.05
C LEU A 321 -4.39 14.35 -15.62
N PHE A 322 -4.71 15.21 -14.65
CA PHE A 322 -5.05 14.76 -13.29
C PHE A 322 -6.27 13.84 -13.27
N ARG A 323 -7.30 14.13 -14.07
CA ARG A 323 -8.51 13.31 -14.16
C ARG A 323 -8.22 11.93 -14.74
N GLU A 324 -7.37 11.86 -15.77
CA GLU A 324 -6.98 10.58 -16.37
C GLU A 324 -6.14 9.74 -15.40
N VAL A 325 -5.17 10.35 -14.71
CA VAL A 325 -4.37 9.63 -13.72
C VAL A 325 -5.22 9.18 -12.51
N MET A 326 -6.19 9.99 -12.06
CA MET A 326 -7.15 9.59 -11.03
C MET A 326 -8.02 8.41 -11.49
N ARG A 327 -8.37 8.34 -12.78
CA ARG A 327 -9.14 7.22 -13.35
C ARG A 327 -8.32 5.94 -13.35
N ASP A 328 -7.04 6.02 -13.73
CA ASP A 328 -6.12 4.89 -13.69
C ASP A 328 -5.89 4.37 -12.27
N GLU A 329 -5.74 5.26 -11.30
CA GLU A 329 -5.60 4.90 -9.88
C GLU A 329 -6.86 4.23 -9.32
N LEU A 330 -8.04 4.74 -9.70
CA LEU A 330 -9.33 4.18 -9.30
C LEU A 330 -9.57 2.82 -9.95
N PHE A 331 -9.26 2.67 -11.24
CA PHE A 331 -9.37 1.40 -11.95
C PHE A 331 -8.44 0.34 -11.36
N TYR A 332 -7.20 0.72 -11.05
CA TYR A 332 -6.25 -0.18 -10.41
C TYR A 332 -6.72 -0.61 -9.00
N THR A 333 -7.27 0.31 -8.20
CA THR A 333 -7.82 -0.03 -6.88
C THR A 333 -9.07 -0.94 -7.00
N THR A 334 -9.89 -0.70 -8.02
CA THR A 334 -11.03 -1.57 -8.35
C THR A 334 -10.55 -2.97 -8.74
N PHE A 335 -9.49 -3.07 -9.55
CA PHE A 335 -8.87 -4.34 -9.91
C PHE A 335 -8.33 -5.09 -8.69
N ILE A 336 -7.65 -4.39 -7.76
CA ILE A 336 -7.18 -4.98 -6.50
C ILE A 336 -8.36 -5.53 -5.69
N THR A 337 -9.43 -4.75 -5.52
CA THR A 337 -10.59 -5.20 -4.72
C THR A 337 -11.39 -6.31 -5.40
N ALA A 338 -11.44 -6.32 -6.73
CA ALA A 338 -12.02 -7.43 -7.47
C ALA A 338 -11.18 -8.70 -7.31
N SER A 339 -9.84 -8.59 -7.40
CA SER A 339 -8.95 -9.73 -7.19
C SER A 339 -9.00 -10.24 -5.75
N THR A 340 -9.17 -9.37 -4.75
CA THR A 340 -9.39 -9.80 -3.36
C THR A 340 -10.69 -10.58 -3.21
N VAL A 341 -11.79 -10.14 -3.85
CA VAL A 341 -13.07 -10.87 -3.84
C VAL A 341 -12.93 -12.25 -4.48
N VAL A 342 -12.29 -12.34 -5.65
CA VAL A 342 -12.01 -13.61 -6.34
C VAL A 342 -11.16 -14.53 -5.46
N SER A 343 -10.13 -13.99 -4.83
CA SER A 343 -9.22 -14.76 -3.99
C SER A 343 -9.88 -15.29 -2.70
N VAL A 344 -10.78 -14.51 -2.09
CA VAL A 344 -11.59 -15.00 -0.96
C VAL A 344 -12.59 -16.07 -1.41
N ILE A 345 -13.19 -15.95 -2.60
CA ILE A 345 -14.04 -17.02 -3.18
C ILE A 345 -13.20 -18.28 -3.38
N MET A 346 -12.00 -18.16 -3.95
CA MET A 346 -11.08 -19.29 -4.12
C MET A 346 -10.70 -19.92 -2.79
N THR A 347 -10.55 -19.12 -1.72
CA THR A 347 -10.29 -19.63 -0.38
C THR A 347 -11.49 -20.41 0.15
N ILE A 348 -12.73 -19.92 -0.02
CA ILE A 348 -13.95 -20.63 0.38
C ILE A 348 -14.09 -21.96 -0.40
N VAL A 349 -13.84 -21.95 -1.70
CA VAL A 349 -13.88 -23.15 -2.55
C VAL A 349 -12.78 -24.12 -2.14
N GLY A 350 -11.56 -23.63 -1.93
CA GLY A 350 -10.40 -24.43 -1.53
C GLY A 350 -10.61 -25.12 -0.19
N VAL A 351 -11.22 -24.44 0.78
CA VAL A 351 -11.54 -25.01 2.10
C VAL A 351 -12.58 -26.15 2.01
N ASN A 352 -13.47 -26.10 1.01
CA ASN A 352 -14.45 -27.16 0.78
C ASN A 352 -13.91 -28.31 -0.09
N SER A 353 -12.78 -28.12 -0.76
CA SER A 353 -12.16 -29.16 -1.59
C SER A 353 -11.36 -30.14 -0.72
N VAL A 354 -11.51 -31.45 -0.95
CA VAL A 354 -10.72 -32.52 -0.29
C VAL A 354 -9.32 -32.59 -0.91
N GLY A 355 -8.64 -31.44 -0.98
CA GLY A 355 -7.31 -31.31 -1.55
C GLY A 355 -6.21 -31.50 -0.50
N PRO A 356 -4.99 -31.89 -0.90
CA PRO A 356 -3.83 -31.97 -0.01
C PRO A 356 -3.33 -30.59 0.46
N ALA A 357 -3.77 -29.51 -0.19
CA ALA A 357 -3.42 -28.16 0.17
C ALA A 357 -4.21 -27.71 1.39
N ASP A 358 -3.51 -27.60 2.52
CA ASP A 358 -4.05 -27.10 3.77
C ASP A 358 -4.69 -25.71 3.59
N HIS A 359 -5.91 -25.52 4.09
CA HIS A 359 -6.64 -24.24 4.10
C HIS A 359 -5.79 -23.05 4.55
N VAL A 360 -4.87 -23.29 5.50
CA VAL A 360 -3.91 -22.28 5.98
C VAL A 360 -3.00 -21.76 4.87
N ALA A 361 -2.55 -22.63 3.96
CA ALA A 361 -1.68 -22.24 2.86
C ALA A 361 -2.42 -21.35 1.85
N TRP A 362 -3.69 -21.65 1.56
CA TRP A 362 -4.53 -20.82 0.69
C TRP A 362 -4.75 -19.42 1.26
N ILE A 363 -5.09 -19.33 2.55
CA ILE A 363 -5.24 -18.04 3.24
C ILE A 363 -3.93 -17.24 3.23
N ALA A 364 -2.80 -17.92 3.46
CA ALA A 364 -1.50 -17.27 3.47
C ALA A 364 -1.07 -16.77 2.08
N LEU A 365 -1.40 -17.51 1.02
CA LEU A 365 -1.16 -17.12 -0.37
C LEU A 365 -2.03 -15.91 -0.75
N ASP A 366 -3.33 -15.96 -0.44
CA ASP A 366 -4.24 -14.82 -0.65
C ASP A 366 -3.72 -13.56 0.03
N TRP A 367 -3.36 -13.68 1.31
CA TRP A 367 -2.80 -12.57 2.07
C TRP A 367 -1.52 -12.00 1.47
N ALA A 368 -0.61 -12.84 1.00
CA ALA A 368 0.62 -12.39 0.34
C ALA A 368 0.34 -11.72 -1.00
N PHE A 369 -0.59 -12.27 -1.78
CA PHE A 369 -1.03 -11.68 -3.05
C PHE A 369 -1.63 -10.28 -2.83
N ILE A 370 -2.55 -10.15 -1.87
CA ILE A 370 -3.15 -8.87 -1.49
C ILE A 370 -2.08 -7.88 -1.00
N SER A 371 -1.13 -8.35 -0.18
CA SER A 371 -0.01 -7.54 0.29
C SER A 371 0.86 -7.01 -0.85
N CYS A 372 1.23 -7.86 -1.82
CA CYS A 372 1.99 -7.45 -3.00
C CYS A 372 1.23 -6.40 -3.84
N LEU A 373 -0.06 -6.60 -4.05
CA LEU A 373 -0.90 -5.64 -4.80
C LEU A 373 -0.98 -4.28 -4.12
N VAL A 374 -1.16 -4.27 -2.79
CA VAL A 374 -1.21 -3.04 -2.00
C VAL A 374 0.15 -2.35 -1.99
N MET A 375 1.25 -3.08 -1.80
CA MET A 375 2.60 -2.52 -1.88
C MET A 375 2.90 -1.92 -3.24
N HIS A 376 2.48 -2.58 -4.33
CA HIS A 376 2.61 -2.04 -5.68
C HIS A 376 1.79 -0.76 -5.87
N SER A 377 0.54 -0.73 -5.36
CA SER A 377 -0.31 0.48 -5.37
C SER A 377 0.38 1.65 -4.65
N PHE A 378 0.94 1.40 -3.46
CA PHE A 378 1.62 2.43 -2.68
C PHE A 378 2.91 2.92 -3.31
N GLY A 379 3.71 2.02 -3.88
CA GLY A 379 4.94 2.40 -4.59
C GLY A 379 4.69 3.39 -5.72
N ARG A 380 3.58 3.26 -6.45
CA ARG A 380 3.19 4.24 -7.49
C ARG A 380 2.84 5.60 -6.91
N VAL A 381 2.02 5.65 -5.86
CA VAL A 381 1.61 6.91 -5.22
C VAL A 381 2.82 7.64 -4.63
N ILE A 382 3.75 6.91 -4.03
CA ILE A 382 4.96 7.50 -3.45
C ILE A 382 5.88 8.06 -4.52
N ARG A 383 6.16 7.31 -5.60
CA ARG A 383 6.93 7.82 -6.75
C ARG A 383 6.30 9.08 -7.33
N ARG A 384 4.96 9.14 -7.39
CA ARG A 384 4.25 10.33 -7.83
C ARG A 384 4.49 11.52 -6.90
N HIS A 385 4.36 11.33 -5.58
CA HIS A 385 4.62 12.39 -4.62
C HIS A 385 6.08 12.84 -4.60
N GLU A 386 7.03 11.92 -4.78
CA GLU A 386 8.45 12.25 -4.94
C GLU A 386 8.66 13.10 -6.20
N ASN A 387 8.08 12.70 -7.34
CA ASN A 387 8.13 13.48 -8.57
C ASN A 387 7.47 14.86 -8.41
N GLU A 388 6.32 14.95 -7.74
CA GLU A 388 5.63 16.21 -7.46
C GLU A 388 6.45 17.09 -6.50
N ALA A 389 7.13 16.51 -5.50
CA ALA A 389 8.02 17.24 -4.61
C ALA A 389 9.26 17.79 -5.34
N LEU A 390 9.82 17.03 -6.28
CA LEU A 390 10.91 17.50 -7.15
C LEU A 390 10.44 18.65 -8.05
N LEU A 391 9.21 18.56 -8.58
CA LEU A 391 8.60 19.63 -9.38
C LEU A 391 8.22 20.86 -8.54
N GLN A 392 8.02 20.74 -7.23
CA GLN A 392 7.75 21.89 -6.38
C GLN A 392 9.02 22.69 -6.03
N GLN A 393 10.20 22.14 -6.25
CA GLN A 393 11.46 22.86 -6.03
C GLN A 393 11.83 23.69 -7.28
N PRO A 394 11.65 25.03 -7.27
CA PRO A 394 11.94 25.86 -8.45
C PRO A 394 13.42 25.79 -8.88
N SER A 395 14.34 25.44 -7.97
CA SER A 395 15.75 25.23 -8.28
C SER A 395 16.01 24.05 -9.21
N VAL A 396 15.18 23.00 -9.18
CA VAL A 396 15.34 21.81 -10.03
C VAL A 396 14.93 22.10 -11.47
N TRP A 397 13.93 22.97 -11.68
CA TRP A 397 13.47 23.39 -13.01
C TRP A 397 14.57 24.09 -13.80
N HIS A 398 15.38 24.92 -13.15
CA HIS A 398 16.47 25.61 -13.83
C HIS A 398 17.51 24.66 -14.44
N ARG A 399 17.71 23.47 -13.86
CA ARG A 399 18.67 22.48 -14.40
C ARG A 399 18.11 21.73 -15.60
N SER A 400 16.83 21.36 -15.56
CA SER A 400 16.14 20.73 -16.69
C SER A 400 15.99 21.70 -17.88
N LEU A 401 15.52 22.92 -17.63
CA LEU A 401 15.38 23.90 -18.71
C LEU A 401 16.72 24.27 -19.35
N ARG A 402 17.80 24.29 -18.57
CA ARG A 402 19.15 24.55 -19.10
C ARG A 402 19.69 23.39 -19.94
N THR A 403 19.35 22.15 -19.61
CA THR A 403 19.75 20.98 -20.40
C THR A 403 18.94 20.87 -21.69
N ASP A 404 17.65 21.19 -21.64
CA ASP A 404 16.80 21.28 -22.85
C ASP A 404 17.23 22.42 -23.77
N HIS A 405 17.59 23.59 -23.22
CA HIS A 405 18.17 24.67 -24.03
C HIS A 405 19.49 24.27 -24.66
N SER A 406 20.40 23.64 -23.90
CA SER A 406 21.69 23.21 -24.44
C SER A 406 21.54 22.15 -25.54
N THR A 407 20.56 21.25 -25.45
CA THR A 407 20.31 20.26 -26.50
C THR A 407 19.62 20.86 -27.72
N ALA A 408 18.70 21.81 -27.52
CA ALA A 408 18.10 22.57 -28.61
C ALA A 408 19.15 23.40 -29.36
N ASP A 409 20.09 24.03 -28.65
CA ASP A 409 21.18 24.80 -29.26
C ASP A 409 22.10 23.89 -30.08
N ILE A 410 22.48 22.71 -29.56
CA ILE A 410 23.29 21.73 -30.31
C ILE A 410 22.56 21.24 -31.58
N LEU A 411 21.25 20.99 -31.49
CA LEU A 411 20.44 20.57 -32.65
C LEU A 411 20.22 21.72 -33.66
N ALA A 412 20.16 22.96 -33.20
CA ALA A 412 20.08 24.13 -34.05
C ALA A 412 21.40 24.40 -34.79
N GLU A 413 22.54 24.29 -34.09
CA GLU A 413 23.89 24.43 -34.64
C GLU A 413 24.16 23.37 -35.73
N GLY A 414 23.67 22.14 -35.54
CA GLY A 414 23.81 21.04 -36.49
C GLY A 414 23.06 21.20 -37.82
N ARG A 415 22.09 22.12 -37.93
CA ARG A 415 21.36 22.38 -39.19
C ARG A 415 22.00 23.44 -40.09
N VAL A 416 23.02 24.16 -39.64
CA VAL A 416 23.54 25.33 -40.37
C VAL A 416 24.59 24.99 -41.43
N ARG A 417 25.07 23.74 -41.52
CA ARG A 417 25.95 23.31 -42.63
C ARG A 417 25.58 21.94 -43.17
N SER A 418 24.48 21.87 -43.93
CA SER A 418 24.47 20.94 -45.06
C SER A 418 25.31 21.59 -46.17
N PRO A 419 26.51 21.06 -46.51
CA PRO A 419 27.29 21.60 -47.60
C PRO A 419 26.46 21.55 -48.88
N ARG A 420 26.26 22.73 -49.48
CA ARG A 420 25.61 22.90 -50.78
C ARG A 420 26.43 22.08 -51.80
N PRO A 421 25.87 21.06 -52.48
CA PRO A 421 26.61 20.36 -53.51
C PRO A 421 26.84 21.35 -54.66
N SER A 422 28.08 21.81 -54.80
CA SER A 422 28.50 22.57 -55.96
C SER A 422 28.50 21.62 -57.16
N PHE A 423 27.49 21.75 -58.01
CA PHE A 423 27.54 21.28 -59.39
C PHE A 423 28.74 21.96 -60.07
N ALA A 424 29.77 21.19 -60.37
CA ALA A 424 30.77 21.52 -61.37
C ALA A 424 30.74 20.39 -62.40
N ASP A 425 30.44 20.80 -63.63
CA ASP A 425 30.35 20.01 -64.85
C ASP A 425 31.76 19.68 -65.39
N ASP A 426 31.85 18.52 -66.01
CA ASP A 426 32.81 18.02 -67.02
C ASP A 426 34.33 17.93 -66.75
N GLY A 427 34.83 16.67 -66.80
CA GLY A 427 36.24 16.34 -67.07
C GLY A 427 36.79 15.01 -66.50
N LEU A 428 36.49 13.88 -67.16
CA LEU A 428 36.94 12.47 -67.03
C LEU A 428 38.47 12.19 -66.72
N PRO A 429 38.96 10.92 -66.51
CA PRO A 429 38.85 9.89 -65.43
C PRO A 429 40.28 9.49 -64.87
N PRO A 430 40.64 8.26 -64.36
CA PRO A 430 39.97 7.17 -63.59
C PRO A 430 40.66 6.78 -62.24
N HIS A 431 39.96 6.04 -61.34
CA HIS A 431 40.38 5.02 -60.29
C HIS A 431 41.67 5.23 -59.41
N PRO A 432 41.90 4.55 -58.23
CA PRO A 432 41.18 3.45 -57.58
C PRO A 432 40.85 3.59 -56.06
N ASP A 433 40.12 2.59 -55.56
CA ASP A 433 39.83 2.15 -54.16
C ASP A 433 40.64 2.76 -53.00
N PRO A 434 40.02 2.99 -51.82
CA PRO A 434 40.01 1.90 -50.81
C PRO A 434 38.82 1.85 -49.83
N LYS A 435 38.43 0.59 -49.54
CA LYS A 435 38.21 -0.01 -48.21
C LYS A 435 37.99 0.95 -47.02
N GLY A 436 36.85 0.80 -46.35
CA GLY A 436 36.72 1.21 -44.95
C GLY A 436 35.28 1.49 -44.50
N GLN A 437 34.48 0.45 -44.32
CA GLN A 437 33.26 0.54 -43.50
C GLN A 437 33.64 0.49 -42.01
N PRO A 438 33.31 1.49 -41.19
CA PRO A 438 33.08 1.25 -39.78
C PRO A 438 31.61 0.89 -39.56
N ALA A 439 31.42 -0.25 -38.92
CA ALA A 439 30.16 -0.76 -38.43
C ALA A 439 29.48 0.25 -37.48
N TYR A 440 28.20 0.53 -37.74
CA TYR A 440 27.32 1.15 -36.76
C TYR A 440 26.86 0.07 -35.79
N ASP A 441 27.51 -0.01 -34.62
CA ASP A 441 26.98 -0.76 -33.48
C ASP A 441 25.76 -0.02 -32.92
N LYS A 442 24.58 -0.56 -33.23
CA LYS A 442 23.35 -0.32 -32.46
C LYS A 442 23.50 -1.02 -31.11
N ALA A 443 24.07 -0.31 -30.13
CA ALA A 443 23.87 -0.68 -28.73
C ALA A 443 22.44 -0.30 -28.33
N SER A 444 21.55 -1.28 -28.45
CA SER A 444 20.25 -1.33 -27.80
C SER A 444 20.41 -1.12 -26.30
N LEU A 445 19.88 0.02 -25.83
CA LEU A 445 19.66 0.35 -24.44
C LEU A 445 18.45 -0.46 -23.93
N SER A 446 18.67 -1.74 -23.66
CA SER A 446 17.72 -2.62 -22.99
C SER A 446 18.53 -3.65 -22.23
N ASP A 447 18.73 -3.40 -20.94
CA ASP A 447 18.85 -4.37 -19.83
C ASP A 447 19.56 -3.70 -18.66
N ALA A 448 18.78 -2.97 -17.87
CA ALA A 448 19.16 -2.64 -16.50
C ALA A 448 18.96 -3.90 -15.64
N GLU A 449 19.88 -4.84 -15.80
CA GLU A 449 19.99 -6.04 -14.98
C GLU A 449 20.44 -5.62 -13.58
N PHE A 450 19.55 -5.80 -12.61
CA PHE A 450 19.79 -5.52 -11.21
C PHE A 450 20.70 -6.61 -10.64
N ALA A 451 22.01 -6.49 -10.87
CA ALA A 451 23.03 -7.35 -10.29
C ALA A 451 23.11 -7.10 -8.78
N ILE A 452 22.42 -7.94 -8.01
CA ILE A 452 22.60 -8.04 -6.55
C ILE A 452 23.85 -8.88 -6.32
N ASN A 453 24.94 -8.21 -5.94
CA ASN A 453 26.19 -8.83 -5.52
C ASN A 453 26.03 -9.51 -4.13
N PRO A 454 26.11 -10.84 -3.99
CA PRO A 454 26.05 -11.50 -2.69
C PRO A 454 27.47 -11.81 -2.22
N SER A 455 28.17 -10.81 -1.68
CA SER A 455 29.47 -11.01 -1.02
C SER A 455 29.40 -10.62 0.46
N SER A 456 28.84 -11.50 1.28
CA SER A 456 29.13 -11.55 2.72
C SER A 456 28.84 -12.95 3.25
N ARG A 457 29.84 -13.84 3.09
CA ARG A 457 29.95 -15.04 3.90
C ARG A 457 30.33 -14.62 5.32
N THR A 458 29.38 -14.61 6.24
CA THR A 458 29.66 -14.67 7.67
C THR A 458 29.48 -16.11 8.15
N CYS A 459 30.60 -16.79 8.36
CA CYS A 459 30.64 -18.05 9.09
C CYS A 459 30.26 -17.76 10.55
N PHE A 460 29.16 -18.35 11.02
CA PHE A 460 28.85 -18.42 12.45
C PHE A 460 29.64 -19.59 13.07
N PRO A 461 30.35 -19.39 14.19
CA PRO A 461 30.94 -20.50 14.92
C PRO A 461 29.85 -21.22 15.73
N CYS A 462 29.71 -22.51 15.47
CA CYS A 462 29.06 -23.46 16.37
C CYS A 462 29.90 -23.68 17.65
N CYS A 463 29.20 -24.00 18.73
CA CYS A 463 29.69 -24.53 20.01
C CYS A 463 30.40 -23.58 20.98
N ASN A 464 29.68 -23.18 22.04
CA ASN A 464 30.04 -23.59 23.40
C ASN A 464 28.84 -23.40 24.35
N ARG A 465 28.15 -24.49 24.71
CA ARG A 465 27.21 -24.49 25.85
C ARG A 465 27.76 -25.44 26.90
N ARG A 466 28.50 -24.85 27.85
CA ARG A 466 28.94 -25.49 29.09
C ARG A 466 27.74 -25.56 30.03
N SER A 467 27.47 -26.77 30.51
CA SER A 467 26.52 -27.10 31.55
C SER A 467 26.92 -26.47 32.90
N ALA A 468 25.92 -26.02 33.64
CA ALA A 468 25.84 -26.13 35.09
C ALA A 468 24.42 -26.63 35.41
#